data_AF-A0A9P6DJD6-F1
#
_entry.id   AF-A0A9P6DJD6-F1
#
_cell.length_a   1.000
_cell.length_b   1.000
_cell.length_c   1.000
_cell.angle_alpha   90.00
_cell.angle_beta   90.00
_cell.angle_gamma   90.00
#
_symmetry.space_group_name_H-M   'P 1'
#
loop_
_entity.id
_entity.type
_entity.pdbx_description
1 polymer ?
#
loop_
_entity_poly.entity_id
_entity_poly.type
_entity_poly.pdbx_seq_one_letter_code
_entity_poly.pdbx_strand_id
1 'polypeptide(L)'
;MFLQIFSILALLIRPGALACEGECIVGITDAWMRNITYGPLQSVALEFHAAVEKLVPSLDKIPGYYGTPLLEDFAKGGLYDKMADAIFPGFFHGKCVDAQGNTPPGCPNPSCSVVCGTPGSLVFHYDKLFSIALGVARTHLRRVVLRPDSPTRKKMETLLVREAGARRSYIRGRAGSASPSKDLLQRFHELIDATIKAFTSECQNGDCDWEEEMKSYILTFP
;
A
#
# COMPACT_ATOMS: atom_id res chain seq x y z
N MET A 1 -34.86 13.12 59.71
CA MET A 1 -34.46 14.26 58.84
C MET A 1 -32.99 14.06 58.47
N PHE A 2 -32.57 12.96 57.85
CA PHE A 2 -32.83 12.39 56.51
C PHE A 2 -32.31 13.25 55.34
N LEU A 3 -31.32 12.66 54.66
CA LEU A 3 -30.77 12.94 53.32
C LEU A 3 -29.84 14.16 53.14
N GLN A 4 -28.55 13.90 52.89
CA GLN A 4 -27.77 14.42 51.75
C GLN A 4 -26.31 13.91 51.75
N ILE A 5 -26.09 12.61 51.54
CA ILE A 5 -24.75 12.07 51.26
C ILE A 5 -24.87 11.01 50.16
N PHE A 6 -25.21 11.37 48.92
CA PHE A 6 -25.05 10.49 47.76
C PHE A 6 -25.21 11.32 46.49
N SER A 7 -24.12 11.90 45.95
CA SER A 7 -24.13 12.38 44.55
C SER A 7 -22.76 12.83 44.00
N ILE A 8 -21.66 12.11 44.28
CA ILE A 8 -20.38 12.32 43.55
C ILE A 8 -19.74 10.98 43.18
N LEU A 9 -20.51 10.07 42.59
CA LEU A 9 -19.98 8.83 42.03
C LEU A 9 -20.65 8.48 40.70
N ALA A 10 -20.62 9.42 39.76
CA ALA A 10 -21.06 9.17 38.40
C ALA A 10 -20.30 10.10 37.45
N LEU A 11 -19.07 9.73 37.06
CA LEU A 11 -18.38 10.20 35.83
C LEU A 11 -16.97 9.59 35.71
N LEU A 12 -16.88 8.26 35.64
CA LEU A 12 -15.74 7.56 35.03
C LEU A 12 -16.26 6.51 34.03
N ILE A 13 -17.29 6.87 33.27
CA ILE A 13 -17.63 6.12 32.07
C ILE A 13 -16.64 6.61 31.01
N ARG A 14 -15.51 5.91 30.82
CA ARG A 14 -14.63 6.15 29.67
C ARG A 14 -15.37 5.69 28.41
N PRO A 15 -15.80 6.57 27.50
CA PRO A 15 -16.21 6.16 26.17
C PRO A 15 -14.91 5.99 25.36
N GLY A 16 -14.11 4.96 25.69
CA GLY A 16 -12.69 4.95 25.30
C GLY A 16 -12.25 3.82 24.38
N ALA A 17 -12.88 2.64 24.43
CA ALA A 17 -12.29 1.46 23.76
C ALA A 17 -12.56 1.42 22.24
N LEU A 18 -13.74 1.86 21.79
CA LEU A 18 -14.13 1.81 20.37
C LEU A 18 -13.43 2.85 19.49
N ALA A 19 -13.02 4.00 20.06
CA ALA A 19 -12.31 5.03 19.31
C ALA A 19 -10.82 4.67 19.13
N CYS A 20 -10.19 4.03 20.12
CA CYS A 20 -8.79 3.64 20.07
C CYS A 20 -8.49 2.58 18.99
N GLU A 21 -9.42 1.63 18.77
CA GLU A 21 -9.25 0.61 17.72
C GLU A 21 -9.27 1.26 16.33
N GLY A 22 -10.17 2.22 16.09
CA GLY A 22 -10.24 2.96 14.83
C GLY A 22 -8.96 3.74 14.52
N GLU A 23 -8.44 4.49 15.49
CA GLU A 23 -7.19 5.26 15.34
C GLU A 23 -5.97 4.34 15.11
N CYS A 24 -5.90 3.21 15.81
CA CYS A 24 -4.87 2.20 15.62
C CYS A 24 -4.91 1.61 14.19
N ILE A 25 -6.09 1.20 13.72
CA ILE A 25 -6.28 0.66 12.37
C ILE A 25 -5.83 1.67 11.31
N VAL A 26 -6.29 2.92 11.44
CA VAL A 26 -5.96 3.98 10.49
C VAL A 26 -4.47 4.27 10.50
N GLY A 27 -3.91 4.54 11.69
CA GLY A 27 -2.53 4.93 11.85
C GLY A 27 -1.53 3.86 11.39
N ILE A 28 -1.81 2.59 11.67
CA ILE A 28 -0.94 1.48 11.23
C ILE A 28 -1.08 1.25 9.72
N THR A 29 -2.29 1.34 9.16
CA THR A 29 -2.49 1.21 7.71
C THR A 29 -1.77 2.32 6.95
N ASP A 30 -1.87 3.57 7.42
CA ASP A 30 -1.17 4.71 6.85
C ASP A 30 0.35 4.54 6.91
N ALA A 31 0.89 4.02 8.02
CA ALA A 31 2.31 3.76 8.16
C ALA A 31 2.80 2.73 7.12
N TRP A 32 2.07 1.63 6.93
CA TRP A 32 2.38 0.66 5.87
C TRP A 32 2.29 1.25 4.47
N MET A 33 1.22 2.00 4.19
CA MET A 33 1.04 2.66 2.90
C MET A 33 2.19 3.61 2.58
N ARG A 34 2.63 4.39 3.58
CA ARG A 34 3.78 5.29 3.46
C ARG A 34 5.06 4.51 3.18
N ASN A 35 5.40 3.54 4.03
CA ASN A 35 6.65 2.78 3.91
C ASN A 35 6.75 2.08 2.56
N ILE A 36 5.66 1.45 2.10
CA ILE A 36 5.66 0.76 0.81
C ILE A 36 5.74 1.74 -0.36
N THR A 37 5.01 2.87 -0.30
CA THR A 37 4.96 3.86 -1.39
C THR A 37 6.29 4.59 -1.56
N TYR A 38 6.91 5.03 -0.46
CA TYR A 38 8.16 5.79 -0.48
C TYR A 38 9.43 4.94 -0.36
N GLY A 39 9.29 3.64 -0.09
CA GLY A 39 10.38 2.67 -0.16
C GLY A 39 10.35 1.90 -1.50
N PRO A 40 10.03 0.59 -1.48
CA PRO A 40 10.23 -0.30 -2.63
C PRO A 40 9.45 0.11 -3.87
N LEU A 41 8.27 0.73 -3.73
CA LEU A 41 7.52 1.16 -4.90
C LEU A 41 8.20 2.35 -5.61
N GLN A 42 8.74 3.29 -4.84
CA GLN A 42 9.44 4.44 -5.39
C GLN A 42 10.71 4.01 -6.12
N SER A 43 11.51 3.12 -5.51
CA SER A 43 12.69 2.51 -6.14
C SER A 43 12.33 1.86 -7.47
N VAL A 44 11.31 0.98 -7.46
CA VAL A 44 10.84 0.29 -8.66
C VAL A 44 10.33 1.25 -9.73
N ALA A 45 9.65 2.34 -9.36
CA ALA A 45 9.18 3.35 -10.31
C ALA A 45 10.35 4.12 -10.96
N LEU A 46 11.41 4.41 -10.19
CA LEU A 46 12.62 5.08 -10.68
C LEU A 46 13.43 4.16 -11.60
N GLU A 47 13.61 2.89 -11.23
CA GLU A 47 14.27 1.90 -12.07
C GLU A 47 13.53 1.67 -13.39
N PHE A 48 12.20 1.54 -13.31
CA PHE A 48 11.35 1.43 -14.48
C PHE A 48 11.51 2.63 -15.40
N HIS A 49 11.47 3.85 -14.85
CA HIS A 49 11.71 5.06 -15.62
C HIS A 49 13.08 5.03 -16.30
N ALA A 50 14.16 4.71 -15.58
CA ALA A 50 15.50 4.63 -16.13
C ALA A 50 15.62 3.58 -17.25
N ALA A 51 14.89 2.47 -17.15
CA ALA A 51 14.85 1.44 -18.19
C ALA A 51 14.08 1.91 -19.43
N VAL A 52 12.94 2.58 -19.26
CA VAL A 52 12.16 3.14 -20.37
C VAL A 52 12.90 4.29 -21.05
N GLU A 53 13.61 5.12 -20.29
CA GLU A 53 14.41 6.24 -20.81
C GLU A 53 15.50 5.76 -21.80
N LYS A 54 16.04 4.55 -21.59
CA LYS A 54 16.98 3.91 -22.55
C LYS A 54 16.30 3.51 -23.86
N LEU A 55 15.00 3.20 -23.84
CA LEU A 55 14.21 2.87 -25.03
C LEU A 55 13.75 4.14 -25.76
N VAL A 56 13.20 5.09 -25.00
CA VAL A 56 12.64 6.35 -25.48
C VAL A 56 12.99 7.45 -24.49
N PRO A 57 14.10 8.18 -24.71
CA PRO A 57 14.46 9.34 -23.90
C PRO A 57 13.32 10.36 -23.88
N SER A 58 12.93 10.77 -22.68
CA SER A 58 11.97 11.85 -22.46
C SER A 58 12.53 13.16 -22.97
N LEU A 59 11.71 13.94 -23.69
CA LEU A 59 12.10 15.27 -24.15
C LEU A 59 12.26 16.24 -22.97
N ASP A 60 11.40 16.12 -21.96
CA ASP A 60 11.37 17.02 -20.81
C ASP A 60 12.39 16.63 -19.72
N LYS A 61 13.00 15.43 -19.82
CA LYS A 61 13.98 14.89 -18.85
C LYS A 61 13.50 14.92 -17.40
N ILE A 62 12.19 14.81 -17.19
CA ILE A 62 11.59 14.83 -15.85
C ILE A 62 11.87 13.48 -15.18
N PRO A 63 12.57 13.45 -14.02
CA PRO A 63 12.83 12.20 -13.32
C PRO A 63 11.54 11.48 -12.94
N GLY A 64 11.48 10.18 -13.21
CA GLY A 64 10.34 9.34 -12.84
C GLY A 64 9.12 9.48 -13.73
N TYR A 65 9.17 10.28 -14.80
CA TYR A 65 8.03 10.59 -15.69
C TYR A 65 7.21 9.37 -16.14
N TYR A 66 7.90 8.30 -16.55
CA TYR A 66 7.24 7.05 -17.00
C TYR A 66 6.71 6.21 -15.84
N GLY A 67 7.27 6.38 -14.63
CA GLY A 67 6.85 5.71 -13.40
C GLY A 67 5.76 6.48 -12.63
N THR A 68 5.53 7.76 -12.91
CA THR A 68 4.54 8.58 -12.20
C THR A 68 3.13 7.97 -12.17
N PRO A 69 2.58 7.42 -13.28
CA PRO A 69 1.27 6.77 -13.23
C PRO A 69 1.19 5.62 -12.22
N LEU A 70 2.29 4.87 -12.04
CA LEU A 70 2.36 3.77 -11.08
C LEU A 70 2.19 4.29 -9.65
N LEU A 71 2.91 5.34 -9.30
CA LEU A 71 2.87 5.95 -7.97
C LEU A 71 1.51 6.61 -7.69
N GLU A 72 0.95 7.32 -8.68
CA GLU A 72 -0.36 7.97 -8.57
C GLU A 72 -1.48 6.95 -8.32
N ASP A 73 -1.49 5.85 -9.09
CA ASP A 73 -2.53 4.83 -8.98
C ASP A 73 -2.38 4.03 -7.69
N PHE A 74 -1.15 3.70 -7.29
CA PHE A 74 -0.94 3.01 -6.02
C PHE A 74 -1.41 3.83 -4.82
N ALA A 75 -1.19 5.15 -4.83
CA ALA A 75 -1.66 6.06 -3.79
C ALA A 75 -3.20 6.24 -3.77
N LYS A 76 -3.89 6.07 -4.91
CA LYS A 76 -5.34 6.35 -5.05
C LYS A 76 -6.21 5.11 -5.27
N GLY A 77 -5.61 3.95 -5.53
CA GLY A 77 -6.27 2.78 -6.16
C GLY A 77 -7.08 1.88 -5.23
N GLY A 78 -7.40 2.31 -3.99
CA GLY A 78 -8.09 1.47 -3.02
C GLY A 78 -7.21 0.34 -2.46
N LEU A 79 -5.89 0.52 -2.48
CA LEU A 79 -4.96 -0.36 -1.77
C LEU A 79 -5.14 -0.24 -0.25
N TYR A 80 -5.39 0.98 0.23
CA TYR A 80 -5.59 1.27 1.65
C TYR A 80 -6.64 0.35 2.27
N ASP A 81 -7.85 0.32 1.70
CA ASP A 81 -8.96 -0.49 2.23
C ASP A 81 -8.60 -1.98 2.24
N LYS A 82 -7.99 -2.48 1.15
CA LYS A 82 -7.53 -3.88 1.05
C LYS A 82 -6.47 -4.22 2.09
N MET A 83 -5.63 -3.25 2.45
CA MET A 83 -4.56 -3.42 3.43
C MET A 83 -5.12 -3.44 4.84
N ALA A 84 -5.96 -2.47 5.18
CA ALA A 84 -6.70 -2.44 6.43
C ALA A 84 -7.50 -3.74 6.61
N ASP A 85 -8.28 -4.13 5.59
CA ASP A 85 -9.11 -5.34 5.64
C ASP A 85 -8.28 -6.61 5.83
N ALA A 86 -7.16 -6.75 5.11
CA ALA A 86 -6.34 -7.96 5.19
C ALA A 86 -5.57 -8.06 6.52
N ILE A 87 -5.12 -6.94 7.08
CA ILE A 87 -4.41 -6.92 8.35
C ILE A 87 -5.39 -7.17 9.49
N PHE A 88 -6.45 -6.38 9.59
CA PHE A 88 -7.31 -6.37 10.77
C PHE A 88 -8.43 -7.40 10.66
N PRO A 89 -9.57 -7.16 9.97
CA PRO A 89 -10.61 -8.18 9.87
C PRO A 89 -10.16 -9.45 9.13
N GLY A 90 -8.96 -9.49 8.54
CA GLY A 90 -8.38 -10.68 7.93
C GLY A 90 -7.49 -11.53 8.84
N PHE A 91 -6.82 -10.95 9.85
CA PHE A 91 -5.85 -11.69 10.67
C PHE A 91 -5.66 -11.19 12.12
N PHE A 92 -5.72 -9.88 12.34
CA PHE A 92 -5.52 -9.26 13.65
C PHE A 92 -6.84 -8.66 14.13
N HIS A 93 -7.62 -9.45 14.88
CA HIS A 93 -8.91 -9.03 15.40
C HIS A 93 -8.84 -8.70 16.88
N GLY A 94 -9.50 -7.64 17.35
CA GLY A 94 -9.73 -7.49 18.79
C GLY A 94 -10.35 -8.75 19.39
N LYS A 95 -9.72 -9.32 20.44
CA LYS A 95 -10.36 -10.35 21.25
C LYS A 95 -11.34 -9.64 22.19
N CYS A 96 -12.61 -9.61 21.84
CA CYS A 96 -13.62 -9.03 22.72
C CYS A 96 -13.96 -10.00 23.85
N VAL A 97 -13.46 -9.70 25.04
CA VAL A 97 -14.04 -10.21 26.28
C VAL A 97 -14.30 -9.01 27.19
N ASP A 98 -15.46 -8.99 27.85
CA ASP A 98 -15.74 -8.02 28.90
C ASP A 98 -14.82 -8.26 30.12
N ALA A 99 -14.93 -7.42 31.14
CA ALA A 99 -14.12 -7.54 32.36
C ALA A 99 -14.34 -8.88 33.12
N GLN A 100 -15.38 -9.63 32.75
CA GLN A 100 -15.78 -10.91 33.33
C GLN A 100 -15.40 -12.10 32.42
N GLY A 101 -14.77 -11.85 31.27
CA GLY A 101 -14.35 -12.87 30.33
C GLY A 101 -15.41 -13.29 29.30
N ASN A 102 -16.57 -12.62 29.25
CA ASN A 102 -17.66 -12.98 28.31
C ASN A 102 -17.52 -12.22 26.99
N THR A 103 -17.91 -12.85 25.88
CA THR A 103 -17.99 -12.18 24.58
C THR A 103 -19.33 -11.46 24.41
N PRO A 104 -19.35 -10.11 24.29
CA PRO A 104 -20.59 -9.37 24.10
C PRO A 104 -21.22 -9.62 22.71
N PRO A 105 -22.53 -9.42 22.56
CA PRO A 105 -23.22 -9.56 21.26
C PRO A 105 -22.58 -8.67 20.19
N GLY A 106 -22.31 -9.23 19.01
CA GLY A 106 -21.69 -8.52 17.88
C GLY A 106 -20.17 -8.63 17.79
N CYS A 107 -19.50 -9.20 18.79
CA CYS A 107 -18.06 -9.43 18.71
C CYS A 107 -17.69 -10.68 17.91
N PRO A 108 -16.56 -10.66 17.17
CA PRO A 108 -16.07 -11.81 16.42
C PRO A 108 -15.83 -13.00 17.37
N ASN A 109 -16.10 -14.21 16.87
CA ASN A 109 -16.02 -15.45 17.65
C ASN A 109 -14.63 -15.57 18.36
N PRO A 110 -14.60 -15.69 19.70
CA PRO A 110 -13.36 -15.67 20.50
C PRO A 110 -12.51 -16.94 20.35
N SER A 111 -13.07 -17.99 19.72
CA SER A 111 -12.46 -19.31 19.52
C SER A 111 -11.90 -19.51 18.12
N CYS A 112 -11.81 -18.46 17.30
CA CYS A 112 -11.19 -18.54 15.98
C CYS A 112 -9.67 -18.74 16.12
N SER A 113 -9.02 -19.36 15.12
CA SER A 113 -7.55 -19.45 15.03
C SER A 113 -6.86 -18.09 14.79
N VAL A 114 -7.57 -16.99 14.98
CA VAL A 114 -7.18 -15.65 14.60
C VAL A 114 -6.61 -14.92 15.81
N VAL A 115 -5.61 -14.07 15.57
CA VAL A 115 -4.76 -13.47 16.59
C VAL A 115 -5.36 -12.15 17.07
N CYS A 116 -5.12 -11.78 18.34
CA CYS A 116 -5.61 -10.51 18.89
C CYS A 116 -5.01 -9.32 18.11
N GLY A 117 -5.79 -8.28 17.79
CA GLY A 117 -5.34 -7.08 17.10
C GLY A 117 -4.78 -6.00 18.02
N THR A 118 -4.41 -6.35 19.26
CA THR A 118 -3.76 -5.40 20.17
C THR A 118 -2.37 -5.01 19.65
N PRO A 119 -1.89 -3.79 19.95
CA PRO A 119 -0.54 -3.35 19.57
C PRO A 119 0.57 -4.34 19.91
N GLY A 120 0.58 -4.88 21.13
CA GLY A 120 1.57 -5.87 21.55
C GLY A 120 1.52 -7.18 20.75
N SER A 121 0.33 -7.59 20.30
CA SER A 121 0.15 -8.79 19.49
C SER A 121 0.62 -8.59 18.04
N LEU A 122 0.34 -7.42 17.47
CA LEU A 122 0.88 -7.00 16.17
C LEU A 122 2.41 -7.01 16.16
N VAL A 123 3.04 -6.49 17.22
CA VAL A 123 4.51 -6.48 17.40
C VAL A 123 5.07 -7.89 17.59
N PHE A 124 4.41 -8.72 18.40
CA PHE A 124 4.84 -10.10 18.63
C PHE A 124 4.77 -10.95 17.34
N HIS A 125 3.77 -10.71 16.49
CA HIS A 125 3.59 -11.38 15.20
C HIS A 125 4.02 -10.52 14.00
N TYR A 126 5.05 -9.69 14.17
CA TYR A 126 5.46 -8.72 13.15
C TYR A 126 5.76 -9.35 11.78
N ASP A 127 6.46 -10.49 11.73
CA ASP A 127 6.73 -11.21 10.48
C ASP A 127 5.45 -11.49 9.68
N LYS A 128 4.39 -11.87 10.40
CA LYS A 128 3.09 -12.15 9.80
C LYS A 128 2.43 -10.86 9.30
N LEU A 129 2.45 -9.80 10.11
CA LEU A 129 1.96 -8.47 9.74
C LEU A 129 2.65 -7.94 8.47
N PHE A 130 3.98 -7.99 8.45
CA PHE A 130 4.81 -7.61 7.29
C PHE A 130 4.45 -8.43 6.05
N SER A 131 4.34 -9.76 6.20
CA SER A 131 3.99 -10.65 5.08
C SER A 131 2.61 -10.36 4.49
N ILE A 132 1.64 -9.95 5.33
CA ILE A 132 0.30 -9.57 4.89
C ILE A 132 0.38 -8.25 4.12
N ALA A 133 0.99 -7.21 4.70
CA ALA A 133 1.08 -5.88 4.09
C ALA A 133 1.74 -5.94 2.71
N LEU A 134 2.92 -6.57 2.60
CA LEU A 134 3.60 -6.76 1.31
C LEU A 134 2.83 -7.69 0.37
N GLY A 135 2.17 -8.72 0.89
CA GLY A 135 1.32 -9.62 0.11
C GLY A 135 0.19 -8.87 -0.59
N VAL A 136 -0.46 -7.95 0.12
CA VAL A 136 -1.53 -7.10 -0.41
C VAL A 136 -0.98 -6.14 -1.46
N ALA A 137 0.10 -5.41 -1.16
CA ALA A 137 0.72 -4.47 -2.09
C ALA A 137 1.14 -5.13 -3.41
N ARG A 138 1.82 -6.28 -3.33
CA ARG A 138 2.23 -7.09 -4.50
C ARG A 138 1.03 -7.55 -5.32
N THR A 139 -0.02 -8.03 -4.65
CA THR A 139 -1.24 -8.47 -5.31
C THR A 139 -1.92 -7.31 -6.02
N HIS A 140 -1.96 -6.13 -5.39
CA HIS A 140 -2.52 -4.93 -5.96
C HIS A 140 -1.75 -4.48 -7.21
N LEU A 141 -0.43 -4.37 -7.10
CA LEU A 141 0.45 -4.02 -8.21
C LEU A 141 0.23 -4.94 -9.43
N ARG A 142 0.24 -6.26 -9.19
CA ARG A 142 0.13 -7.27 -10.26
C ARG A 142 -1.27 -7.38 -10.86
N ARG A 143 -2.32 -7.32 -10.03
CA ARG A 143 -3.70 -7.64 -10.47
C ARG A 143 -4.55 -6.42 -10.79
N VAL A 144 -4.13 -5.24 -10.35
CA VAL A 144 -4.86 -3.99 -10.55
C VAL A 144 -4.04 -3.02 -11.40
N VAL A 145 -2.87 -2.61 -10.90
CA VAL A 145 -2.12 -1.49 -11.48
C VAL A 145 -1.48 -1.85 -12.83
N LEU A 146 -0.84 -3.02 -12.93
CA LEU A 146 -0.03 -3.40 -14.10
C LEU A 146 -0.69 -4.44 -15.02
N ARG A 147 -1.97 -4.76 -14.79
CA ARG A 147 -2.74 -5.66 -15.65
C ARG A 147 -2.83 -5.11 -17.09
N PRO A 148 -2.79 -5.95 -18.15
CA PRO A 148 -2.78 -5.48 -19.55
C PRO A 148 -3.85 -4.44 -19.92
N ASP A 149 -5.03 -4.52 -19.34
CA ASP A 149 -6.17 -3.66 -19.59
C ASP A 149 -6.32 -2.51 -18.57
N SER A 150 -5.41 -2.39 -17.60
CA SER A 150 -5.52 -1.39 -16.53
C SER A 150 -5.41 0.03 -17.09
N PRO A 151 -6.16 0.99 -16.51
CA PRO A 151 -6.02 2.40 -16.88
C PRO A 151 -4.59 2.91 -16.74
N THR A 152 -3.88 2.49 -15.68
CA THR A 152 -2.51 2.90 -15.37
C THR A 152 -1.53 2.44 -16.43
N ARG A 153 -1.58 1.15 -16.81
CA ARG A 153 -0.72 0.62 -17.88
C ARG A 153 -1.00 1.31 -19.21
N LYS A 154 -2.27 1.52 -19.56
CA LYS A 154 -2.64 2.26 -20.79
C LYS A 154 -2.11 3.70 -20.77
N LYS A 155 -2.15 4.38 -19.61
CA LYS A 155 -1.56 5.72 -19.44
C LYS A 155 -0.06 5.68 -19.67
N MET A 156 0.66 4.72 -19.10
CA MET A 156 2.11 4.55 -19.30
C MET A 156 2.46 4.25 -20.76
N GLU A 157 1.71 3.35 -21.42
CA GLU A 157 1.85 3.05 -22.85
C GLU A 157 1.62 4.31 -23.69
N THR A 158 0.59 5.11 -23.36
CA THR A 158 0.28 6.36 -24.07
C THR A 158 1.42 7.37 -23.96
N LEU A 159 2.02 7.52 -22.77
CA LEU A 159 3.20 8.38 -22.58
C LEU A 159 4.36 7.93 -23.46
N LEU A 160 4.68 6.64 -23.46
CA LEU A 160 5.75 6.07 -24.29
C LEU A 160 5.53 6.35 -25.79
N VAL A 161 4.31 6.11 -26.27
CA VAL A 161 3.94 6.29 -27.67
C VAL A 161 4.02 7.75 -28.09
N ARG A 162 3.54 8.65 -27.23
CA ARG A 162 3.60 10.10 -27.46
C ARG A 162 5.03 10.58 -27.63
N GLU A 163 5.92 10.22 -26.71
CA GLU A 163 7.34 10.63 -26.76
C GLU A 163 8.04 10.05 -28.00
N ALA A 164 7.81 8.76 -28.31
CA ALA A 164 8.39 8.13 -29.48
C ALA A 164 7.94 8.82 -30.80
N GLY A 165 6.67 9.24 -30.88
CA GLY A 165 6.11 9.95 -32.02
C GLY A 165 6.61 11.40 -32.15
N ALA A 166 6.70 12.13 -31.03
CA ALA A 166 7.22 13.49 -30.99
C ALA A 166 8.68 13.54 -31.48
N ARG A 167 9.51 12.59 -31.05
CA ARG A 167 10.91 12.49 -31.46
C ARG A 167 11.08 12.22 -32.96
N ARG A 168 10.24 11.35 -33.54
CA ARG A 168 10.24 11.11 -35.00
C ARG A 168 9.87 12.36 -35.79
N SER A 169 8.89 13.11 -35.29
CA SER A 169 8.42 14.35 -35.92
C SER A 169 9.50 15.43 -35.88
N TYR A 170 10.22 15.56 -34.76
CA TYR A 170 11.36 16.46 -34.62
C TYR A 170 12.51 16.13 -35.59
N ILE A 171 12.86 14.84 -35.74
CA ILE A 171 13.99 14.41 -36.59
C ILE A 171 13.66 14.48 -38.09
N ARG A 172 12.41 14.21 -38.51
CA ARG A 172 12.04 14.12 -39.93
C ARG A 172 11.34 15.35 -40.53
N GLY A 173 11.08 16.39 -39.75
CA GLY A 173 10.48 17.64 -40.26
C GLY A 173 9.11 17.47 -40.96
N ARG A 174 8.41 16.34 -40.76
CA ARG A 174 7.13 16.04 -41.43
C ARG A 174 6.24 15.19 -40.54
N ALA A 175 5.06 15.71 -40.24
CA ALA A 175 4.01 15.07 -39.45
C ALA A 175 3.45 13.84 -40.18
N GLY A 176 3.98 12.67 -39.85
CA GLY A 176 3.36 11.39 -40.15
C GLY A 176 3.22 10.62 -38.86
N SER A 177 1.99 10.35 -38.42
CA SER A 177 1.70 9.53 -37.24
C SER A 177 2.03 8.07 -37.53
N ALA A 178 3.32 7.73 -37.52
CA ALA A 178 3.71 6.33 -37.58
C ALA A 178 3.36 5.69 -36.25
N SER A 179 2.45 4.71 -36.27
CA SER A 179 2.16 3.87 -35.12
C SER A 179 3.46 3.36 -34.46
N PRO A 180 3.47 3.19 -33.13
CA PRO A 180 4.59 2.60 -32.41
C PRO A 180 5.03 1.30 -33.09
N SER A 181 6.33 1.04 -33.18
CA SER A 181 6.74 -0.30 -33.63
C SER A 181 6.20 -1.30 -32.61
N LYS A 182 5.63 -2.41 -33.08
CA LYS A 182 5.18 -3.50 -32.20
C LYS A 182 6.30 -3.96 -31.25
N ASP A 183 7.55 -3.89 -31.71
CA ASP A 183 8.77 -4.15 -30.94
C ASP A 183 8.93 -3.22 -29.71
N LEU A 184 8.59 -1.92 -29.82
CA LEU A 184 8.69 -0.99 -28.69
C LEU A 184 7.71 -1.35 -27.57
N LEU A 185 6.47 -1.64 -27.92
CA LEU A 185 5.45 -2.03 -26.94
C LEU A 185 5.78 -3.40 -26.32
N GLN A 186 6.32 -4.33 -27.10
CA GLN A 186 6.77 -5.63 -26.60
C GLN A 186 7.88 -5.48 -25.54
N ARG A 187 8.93 -4.70 -25.82
CA ARG A 187 10.01 -4.43 -24.85
C ARG A 187 9.48 -3.71 -23.61
N PHE A 188 8.54 -2.79 -23.78
CA PHE A 188 7.90 -2.13 -22.66
C PHE A 188 7.12 -3.11 -21.78
N HIS A 189 6.40 -4.08 -22.37
CA HIS A 189 5.71 -5.12 -21.61
C HIS A 189 6.68 -6.02 -20.85
N GLU A 190 7.83 -6.36 -21.45
CA GLU A 190 8.90 -7.10 -20.76
C GLU A 190 9.47 -6.33 -19.57
N LEU A 191 9.61 -5.00 -19.68
CA LEU A 191 10.01 -4.15 -18.55
C LEU A 191 8.97 -4.17 -17.43
N ILE A 192 7.66 -4.12 -17.76
CA ILE A 192 6.60 -4.22 -16.75
C ILE A 192 6.69 -5.54 -15.98
N ASP A 193 6.93 -6.66 -16.68
CA ASP A 193 7.09 -7.96 -16.03
C ASP A 193 8.35 -8.03 -15.15
N ALA A 194 9.44 -7.38 -15.57
CA ALA A 194 10.65 -7.24 -14.77
C ALA A 194 10.41 -6.39 -13.51
N THR A 195 9.69 -5.27 -13.63
CA THR A 195 9.28 -4.38 -12.53
C THR A 195 8.46 -5.13 -11.48
N ILE A 196 7.50 -5.97 -11.89
CA ILE A 196 6.71 -6.79 -10.95
C ILE A 196 7.61 -7.76 -10.16
N LYS A 197 8.62 -8.35 -10.83
CA LYS A 197 9.59 -9.23 -10.18
C LYS A 197 10.49 -8.46 -9.21
N ALA A 198 10.99 -7.30 -9.63
CA ALA A 198 11.85 -6.43 -8.83
C ALA A 198 11.18 -5.98 -7.53
N PHE A 199 9.90 -5.56 -7.59
CA PHE A 199 9.13 -5.22 -6.39
C PHE A 199 9.02 -6.38 -5.39
N THR A 200 9.06 -7.62 -5.89
CA THR A 200 9.02 -8.82 -5.02
C THR A 200 10.38 -9.10 -4.37
N SER A 201 11.50 -8.67 -4.98
CA SER A 201 12.85 -8.90 -4.49
C SER A 201 13.45 -7.73 -3.69
N GLU A 202 13.02 -6.49 -3.90
CA GLU A 202 13.56 -5.31 -3.19
C GLU A 202 13.47 -5.43 -1.66
N CYS A 203 12.34 -5.95 -1.15
CA CYS A 203 12.20 -6.20 0.28
C CYS A 203 13.10 -7.32 0.83
N GLN A 204 13.90 -8.01 0.00
CA GLN A 204 14.90 -9.00 0.45
C GLN A 204 16.30 -8.38 0.65
N ASN A 205 16.55 -7.16 0.14
CA ASN A 205 17.87 -6.52 0.17
C ASN A 205 18.04 -5.43 1.24
N GLY A 206 17.07 -5.28 2.16
CA GLY A 206 17.12 -4.31 3.24
C GLY A 206 16.29 -3.03 3.02
N ASP A 207 15.72 -2.83 1.83
CA ASP A 207 14.88 -1.65 1.53
C ASP A 207 13.51 -1.65 2.25
N CYS A 208 13.22 -2.72 2.98
CA CYS A 208 12.02 -2.88 3.80
C CYS A 208 12.35 -3.13 5.28
N ASP A 209 13.52 -2.67 5.74
CA ASP A 209 13.96 -2.74 7.15
C ASP A 209 13.27 -1.68 8.01
N TRP A 210 11.94 -1.79 8.13
CA TRP A 210 11.13 -0.89 8.96
C TRP A 210 10.72 -1.52 10.27
N GLU A 211 11.27 -2.69 10.61
CA GLU A 211 10.78 -3.51 11.72
C GLU A 211 10.81 -2.76 13.05
N GLU A 212 11.98 -2.22 13.40
CA GLU A 212 12.15 -1.50 14.66
C GLU A 212 11.29 -0.24 14.73
N GLU A 213 11.26 0.57 13.66
CA GLU A 213 10.46 1.79 13.59
C GLU A 213 8.95 1.49 13.66
N MET A 214 8.48 0.49 12.90
CA MET A 214 7.08 0.08 12.90
C MET A 214 6.66 -0.50 14.23
N LYS A 215 7.46 -1.36 14.85
CA LYS A 215 7.16 -1.89 16.19
C LYS A 215 7.08 -0.77 17.22
N SER A 216 8.05 0.16 17.20
CA SER A 216 8.04 1.32 18.09
C SER A 216 6.77 2.17 17.91
N TYR A 217 6.39 2.45 16.66
CA TYR A 217 5.18 3.21 16.36
C TYR A 217 3.89 2.47 16.77
N ILE A 218 3.78 1.18 16.50
CA ILE A 218 2.61 0.37 16.91
C ILE A 218 2.42 0.43 18.42
N LEU A 219 3.49 0.37 19.21
CA LEU A 219 3.42 0.45 20.67
C LEU A 219 3.04 1.83 21.23
N THR A 220 2.87 2.86 20.38
CA THR A 220 2.30 4.15 20.80
C THR A 220 0.78 4.11 20.95
N PHE A 221 0.11 3.12 20.36
CA PHE A 221 -1.33 2.92 20.51
C PHE A 221 -1.64 2.21 21.83
N PRO A 222 -2.75 2.58 22.50
CA PRO A 222 -3.13 2.04 23.82
C PRO A 222 -3.63 0.59 23.79
#